data_AF-A0A9D1UTV3-F1
#
_entry.id   AF-A0A9D1UTV3-F1
#
_cell.length_a   1.000
_cell.length_b   1.000
_cell.length_c   1.000
_cell.angle_alpha   90.00
_cell.angle_beta   90.00
_cell.angle_gamma   90.00
#
_symmetry.space_group_name_H-M   'P 1'
#
loop_
_entity.id
_entity.type
_entity.pdbx_description
1 polymer ?
#
loop_
_entity_poly.entity_id
_entity_poly.type
_entity_poly.pdbx_seq_one_letter_code
_entity_poly.pdbx_strand_id
1 'polypeptide(L)'
;MTSADRSAGRSGIVWIGLIVLMLVAGMAIPAQGRINAELSDRTGDPFLAAGISFGVGLLLMCVIAFLLPRGRRAMRTVAPAFARGEVRWWYLLAGCVGGYFVLTQTLSIGLLGVAVFTVAVVTGQTVGGLLWDRIGLGPGGRKRLNTFRVAGAIATVLAVLLAVSPQLSGSERGWEWLLLVILPFSGGFLNAGQQALNGRQSAAYGSPIPATLFNFVAGTAVLLAVWLGKVLIQGPPPGELPSEWWFYLGGPMGCVFIGLGA
;
A
#
# COMPACT_ATOMS: atom_id res chain seq x y z
N MET A 1 -34.21 -2.62 -28.40
CA MET A 1 -32.85 -2.06 -28.25
C MET A 1 -31.93 -3.18 -27.76
N THR A 2 -31.17 -3.77 -28.68
CA THR A 2 -30.29 -4.91 -28.46
C THR A 2 -28.99 -4.48 -27.77
N SER A 3 -28.37 -5.41 -27.06
CA SER A 3 -27.15 -5.25 -26.24
C SER A 3 -25.88 -4.82 -27.00
N ALA A 4 -25.95 -4.58 -28.32
CA ALA A 4 -24.82 -4.23 -29.18
C ALA A 4 -24.41 -2.74 -29.11
N ASP A 5 -25.20 -1.88 -28.49
CA ASP A 5 -25.01 -0.41 -28.55
C ASP A 5 -24.25 0.20 -27.34
N ARG A 6 -23.70 -0.65 -26.44
CA ARG A 6 -22.95 -0.19 -25.25
C ARG A 6 -21.44 -0.18 -25.43
N SER A 7 -20.93 -0.54 -26.60
CA SER A 7 -19.50 -0.40 -26.94
C SER A 7 -19.25 0.82 -27.83
N ALA A 8 -19.82 1.98 -27.47
CA ALA A 8 -19.33 3.25 -27.99
C ALA A 8 -17.84 3.32 -27.68
N GLY A 9 -17.01 3.10 -28.70
CA GLY A 9 -15.55 3.10 -28.59
C GLY A 9 -15.13 4.41 -27.95
N ARG A 10 -14.53 4.34 -26.75
CA ARG A 10 -13.93 5.51 -26.11
C ARG A 10 -12.99 6.17 -27.13
N SER A 11 -13.16 7.47 -27.36
CA SER A 11 -12.34 8.20 -28.34
C SER A 11 -10.85 8.07 -27.98
N GLY A 12 -9.95 8.18 -28.97
CA GLY A 12 -8.50 8.05 -28.73
C GLY A 12 -7.99 8.98 -27.63
N ILE A 13 -8.58 10.17 -27.49
CA ILE A 13 -8.30 11.14 -26.42
C ILE A 13 -8.61 10.57 -25.04
N VAL A 14 -9.72 9.85 -24.89
CA VAL A 14 -10.09 9.20 -23.61
C VAL A 14 -9.07 8.13 -23.26
N TRP A 15 -8.60 7.34 -24.23
CA TRP A 15 -7.56 6.33 -23.98
C TRP A 15 -6.23 6.95 -23.57
N ILE A 16 -5.80 8.01 -24.25
CA ILE A 16 -4.60 8.76 -23.88
C ILE A 16 -4.73 9.28 -22.45
N GLY A 17 -5.88 9.90 -22.11
CA GLY A 17 -6.14 10.39 -20.76
C GLY A 17 -6.06 9.28 -19.70
N LEU A 18 -6.60 8.10 -19.98
CA LEU A 18 -6.54 6.94 -19.06
C LEU A 18 -5.11 6.42 -18.89
N ILE A 19 -4.33 6.35 -19.96
CA ILE A 19 -2.92 5.91 -19.90
C ILE A 19 -2.11 6.89 -19.06
N VAL A 20 -2.27 8.20 -19.29
CA VAL A 20 -1.59 9.23 -18.49
C VAL A 20 -1.97 9.11 -17.02
N LEU A 21 -3.26 8.91 -16.72
CA LEU A 21 -3.72 8.71 -15.34
C LEU A 21 -3.08 7.47 -14.69
N MET A 22 -3.00 6.35 -15.42
CA MET A 22 -2.36 5.12 -14.94
C MET A 22 -0.86 5.31 -14.68
N LEU A 23 -0.16 6.05 -15.54
CA LEU A 23 1.26 6.36 -15.37
C LEU A 23 1.49 7.23 -14.12
N VAL A 24 0.70 8.30 -13.97
CA VAL A 24 0.79 9.20 -12.80
C VAL A 24 0.47 8.43 -11.50
N ALA A 25 -0.58 7.60 -11.50
CA ALA A 25 -0.92 6.76 -10.36
C ALA A 25 0.20 5.75 -10.04
N GLY A 26 0.84 5.18 -11.08
CA GLY A 26 1.97 4.27 -10.93
C GLY A 26 3.21 4.93 -10.32
N MET A 27 3.41 6.23 -10.52
CA MET A 27 4.52 6.98 -9.92
C MET A 27 4.29 7.30 -8.43
N ALA A 28 3.06 7.20 -7.92
CA ALA A 28 2.74 7.60 -6.55
C ALA A 28 3.44 6.74 -5.50
N ILE A 29 3.47 5.41 -5.66
CA ILE A 29 4.10 4.51 -4.68
C ILE A 29 5.62 4.73 -4.63
N PRO A 30 6.37 4.76 -5.74
CA PRO A 30 7.79 5.06 -5.72
C PRO A 30 8.11 6.44 -5.15
N ALA A 31 7.33 7.46 -5.50
CA ALA A 31 7.53 8.82 -4.99
C ALA A 31 7.29 8.90 -3.47
N GLN A 32 6.20 8.30 -2.97
CA GLN A 32 5.93 8.18 -1.54
C GLN A 32 7.06 7.42 -0.83
N GLY A 33 7.49 6.30 -1.40
CA GLY A 33 8.57 5.49 -0.85
C GLY A 33 9.87 6.27 -0.73
N ARG A 34 10.22 7.09 -1.73
CA ARG A 34 11.42 7.93 -1.67
C ARG A 34 11.34 9.01 -0.59
N ILE A 35 10.19 9.65 -0.43
CA ILE A 35 9.96 10.64 0.65
C ILE A 35 10.12 9.98 2.01
N ASN A 36 9.48 8.82 2.22
CA ASN A 36 9.56 8.07 3.47
C ASN A 36 10.99 7.60 3.78
N ALA A 37 11.72 7.12 2.77
CA ALA A 37 13.10 6.71 2.92
C ALA A 37 14.01 7.89 3.29
N GLU A 38 13.86 9.04 2.63
CA GLU A 38 14.66 10.22 2.99
C GLU A 38 14.30 10.74 4.39
N LEU A 39 13.03 10.69 4.80
CA LEU A 39 12.63 11.00 6.19
C LEU A 39 13.29 10.03 7.20
N SER A 40 13.38 8.74 6.85
CA SER A 40 14.10 7.74 7.63
C SER A 40 15.58 8.08 7.76
N ASP A 41 16.22 8.46 6.66
CA ASP A 41 17.64 8.83 6.65
C ASP A 41 17.91 10.09 7.49
N ARG A 42 17.03 11.10 7.40
CA ARG A 42 17.12 12.34 8.20
C ARG A 42 16.94 12.12 9.70
N THR A 43 15.96 11.30 10.08
CA THR A 43 15.67 10.99 11.48
C THR A 43 16.59 9.93 12.06
N GLY A 44 17.28 9.16 11.21
CA GLY A 44 18.05 7.98 11.60
C GLY A 44 17.18 6.87 12.18
N ASP A 45 15.87 6.87 11.93
CA ASP A 45 14.92 5.92 12.51
C ASP A 45 13.79 5.54 11.51
N PRO A 46 13.88 4.36 10.87
CA PRO A 46 12.90 3.92 9.87
C PRO A 46 11.52 3.65 10.46
N PHE A 47 11.44 3.29 11.76
CA PHE A 47 10.17 3.06 12.44
C PHE A 47 9.48 4.38 12.76
N LEU A 48 10.24 5.39 13.17
CA LEU A 48 9.74 6.75 13.37
C LEU A 48 9.21 7.32 12.05
N ALA A 49 9.99 7.24 10.97
CA ALA A 49 9.58 7.77 9.67
C ALA A 49 8.28 7.13 9.15
N ALA A 50 8.15 5.80 9.26
CA ALA A 50 6.91 5.10 8.93
C ALA A 50 5.75 5.55 9.84
N GLY A 51 6.00 5.68 11.15
CA GLY A 51 5.04 6.16 12.14
C GLY A 51 4.56 7.58 11.87
N ILE A 52 5.45 8.51 11.48
CA ILE A 52 5.12 9.87 11.08
C ILE A 52 4.23 9.86 9.83
N SER A 53 4.61 9.11 8.79
CA SER A 53 3.81 8.97 7.58
C SER A 53 2.38 8.50 7.92
N PHE A 54 2.24 7.45 8.73
CA PHE A 54 0.93 6.96 9.15
C PHE A 54 0.18 7.94 10.06
N GLY A 55 0.87 8.60 10.98
CA GLY A 55 0.28 9.60 11.89
C GLY A 55 -0.28 10.80 11.14
N VAL A 56 0.47 11.37 10.20
CA VAL A 56 0.00 12.50 9.36
C VAL A 56 -1.19 12.07 8.49
N GLY A 57 -1.12 10.87 7.89
CA GLY A 57 -2.24 10.31 7.13
C GLY A 57 -3.48 10.06 7.99
N LEU A 58 -3.31 9.58 9.22
CA LEU A 58 -4.40 9.39 10.18
C LEU A 58 -5.05 10.73 10.55
N LEU A 59 -4.27 11.77 10.84
CA LEU A 59 -4.78 13.10 11.12
C LEU A 59 -5.63 13.62 9.94
N LEU A 60 -5.11 13.50 8.72
CA LEU A 60 -5.84 13.86 7.50
C LEU A 60 -7.15 13.06 7.37
N MET A 61 -7.11 11.74 7.58
CA MET A 61 -8.31 10.90 7.51
C MET A 61 -9.32 11.22 8.60
N CYS A 62 -8.90 11.57 9.81
CA CYS A 62 -9.80 12.05 10.86
C CYS A 62 -10.52 13.35 10.43
N VAL A 63 -9.79 14.29 9.84
CA VAL A 63 -10.39 15.51 9.26
C VAL A 63 -11.41 15.15 8.18
N ILE A 64 -11.04 14.30 7.23
CA ILE A 64 -11.94 13.91 6.13
C ILE A 64 -13.17 13.16 6.65
N ALA A 65 -12.98 12.20 7.56
CA ALA A 65 -14.05 11.34 8.04
C ALA A 65 -15.03 12.06 8.98
N PHE A 66 -14.54 12.97 9.84
CA PHE A 66 -15.36 13.54 10.91
C PHE A 66 -15.73 15.01 10.71
N LEU A 67 -14.94 15.80 9.98
CA LEU A 67 -15.24 17.22 9.79
C LEU A 67 -16.04 17.45 8.48
N LEU A 68 -15.75 16.70 7.41
CA LEU A 68 -16.47 16.87 6.14
C LEU A 68 -17.85 16.20 6.16
N PRO A 69 -18.90 16.83 5.57
CA PRO A 69 -20.25 16.25 5.51
C PRO A 69 -20.30 14.89 4.80
N ARG A 70 -19.51 14.70 3.73
CA ARG A 70 -19.42 13.43 3.00
C ARG A 70 -18.80 12.32 3.84
N GLY A 71 -17.72 12.62 4.57
CA GLY A 71 -17.08 11.67 5.48
C GLY A 71 -18.01 11.24 6.60
N ARG A 72 -18.69 12.21 7.26
CA ARG A 72 -19.65 11.90 8.33
C ARG A 72 -20.78 10.99 7.86
N ARG A 73 -21.29 11.19 6.64
CA ARG A 73 -22.28 10.30 6.04
C ARG A 73 -21.73 8.90 5.79
N ALA A 74 -20.50 8.79 5.27
CA ALA A 74 -19.84 7.50 5.08
C ALA A 74 -19.61 6.78 6.42
N MET A 75 -19.19 7.47 7.47
CA MET A 75 -18.99 6.84 8.79
C MET A 75 -20.28 6.28 9.40
N ARG A 76 -21.44 6.86 9.09
CA ARG A 76 -22.74 6.35 9.54
C ARG A 76 -23.12 5.00 8.91
N THR A 77 -22.49 4.58 7.81
CA THR A 77 -22.77 3.28 7.16
C THR A 77 -21.98 2.13 7.79
N VAL A 78 -20.98 2.43 8.62
CA VAL A 78 -20.10 1.42 9.23
C VAL A 78 -20.87 0.47 10.14
N ALA A 79 -21.56 0.97 11.16
CA ALA A 79 -22.29 0.11 12.11
C ALA A 79 -23.37 -0.75 11.42
N PRO A 80 -24.19 -0.22 10.50
CA PRO A 80 -25.09 -1.03 9.69
C PRO A 80 -24.40 -2.14 8.89
N ALA A 81 -23.24 -1.88 8.27
CA ALA A 81 -22.50 -2.89 7.51
C ALA A 81 -21.98 -4.05 8.38
N PHE A 82 -21.59 -3.75 9.62
CA PHE A 82 -21.28 -4.78 10.62
C PHE A 82 -22.53 -5.57 11.03
N ALA A 83 -23.64 -4.90 11.31
CA ALA A 83 -24.90 -5.53 11.71
C ALA A 83 -25.45 -6.47 10.62
N ARG A 84 -25.25 -6.14 9.34
CA ARG A 84 -25.62 -7.00 8.19
C ARG A 84 -24.61 -8.12 7.90
N GLY A 85 -23.48 -8.17 8.62
CA GLY A 85 -22.44 -9.18 8.41
C GLY A 85 -21.64 -9.02 7.10
N GLU A 86 -21.76 -7.86 6.43
CA GLU A 86 -21.03 -7.55 5.19
C GLU A 86 -19.53 -7.32 5.47
N VAL A 87 -19.23 -6.78 6.65
CA VAL A 87 -17.87 -6.52 7.14
C VAL A 87 -17.62 -7.29 8.43
N ARG A 88 -16.46 -7.96 8.51
CA ARG A 88 -16.00 -8.66 9.71
C ARG A 88 -14.97 -7.82 10.45
N TRP A 89 -14.89 -7.94 11.77
CA TRP A 89 -14.01 -7.11 12.62
C TRP A 89 -12.53 -7.20 12.21
N TRP A 90 -12.08 -8.37 11.75
CA TRP A 90 -10.70 -8.57 11.35
C TRP A 90 -10.35 -7.87 10.03
N TYR A 91 -11.33 -7.43 9.22
CA TYR A 91 -11.06 -6.59 8.04
C TYR A 91 -10.41 -5.26 8.47
N LEU A 92 -10.70 -4.77 9.68
CA LEU A 92 -10.10 -3.55 10.22
C LEU A 92 -8.59 -3.68 10.45
N LEU A 93 -8.09 -4.92 10.60
CA LEU A 93 -6.66 -5.19 10.76
C LEU A 93 -5.88 -5.15 9.44
N ALA A 94 -6.56 -4.96 8.29
CA ALA A 94 -5.90 -4.80 7.00
C ALA A 94 -4.88 -3.64 7.01
N GLY A 95 -5.09 -2.63 7.86
CA GLY A 95 -4.17 -1.49 8.03
C GLY A 95 -2.79 -1.84 8.54
N CYS A 96 -2.66 -2.94 9.28
CA CYS A 96 -1.36 -3.43 9.75
C CYS A 96 -0.44 -3.76 8.57
N VAL A 97 -1.02 -4.27 7.47
CA VAL A 97 -0.27 -4.55 6.23
C VAL A 97 0.25 -3.25 5.61
N GLY A 98 -0.53 -2.17 5.66
CA GLY A 98 -0.13 -0.87 5.13
C GLY A 98 1.01 -0.28 5.93
N GLY A 99 0.94 -0.39 7.26
CA GLY A 99 2.01 0.03 8.17
C GLY A 99 3.29 -0.75 7.89
N TYR A 100 3.17 -2.08 7.77
CA TYR A 100 4.29 -2.94 7.36
C TYR A 100 4.85 -2.55 5.99
N PHE A 101 4.01 -2.31 5.00
CA PHE A 101 4.44 -1.94 3.65
C PHE A 101 5.22 -0.62 3.62
N VAL A 102 4.80 0.38 4.40
CA VAL A 102 5.56 1.64 4.53
C VAL A 102 6.85 1.43 5.32
N LEU A 103 6.85 0.57 6.34
CA LEU A 103 8.08 0.22 7.05
C LEU A 103 9.10 -0.47 6.12
N THR A 104 8.67 -1.32 5.19
CA THR A 104 9.61 -1.89 4.19
C THR A 104 10.13 -0.84 3.22
N GLN A 105 9.39 0.25 2.95
CA GLN A 105 9.93 1.40 2.21
C GLN A 105 11.08 2.07 2.96
N THR A 106 10.86 2.40 4.23
CA THR A 106 11.86 3.13 5.04
C THR A 106 13.10 2.30 5.32
N LEU A 107 12.96 0.97 5.46
CA LEU A 107 14.07 0.05 5.68
C LEU A 107 14.87 -0.28 4.42
N SER A 108 14.20 -0.45 3.28
CA SER A 108 14.84 -1.07 2.11
C SER A 108 15.18 -0.11 0.98
N ILE A 109 14.48 1.01 0.78
CA ILE A 109 14.68 1.86 -0.41
C ILE A 109 16.06 2.53 -0.42
N GLY A 110 16.57 2.99 0.72
CA GLY A 110 17.91 3.59 0.82
C GLY A 110 19.03 2.62 0.41
N LEU A 111 18.83 1.33 0.64
CA LEU A 111 19.81 0.28 0.36
C LEU A 111 19.64 -0.33 -1.04
N LEU A 112 18.40 -0.65 -1.43
CA LEU A 112 18.08 -1.31 -2.69
C LEU A 112 18.00 -0.35 -3.89
N GLY A 113 17.70 0.93 -3.62
CA GLY A 113 17.22 1.86 -4.63
C GLY A 113 15.74 1.66 -4.99
N VAL A 114 15.11 2.73 -5.48
CA VAL A 114 13.67 2.76 -5.79
C VAL A 114 13.28 1.76 -6.89
N ALA A 115 14.16 1.51 -7.86
CA ALA A 115 13.87 0.61 -8.98
C ALA A 115 13.72 -0.85 -8.51
N VAL A 116 14.71 -1.39 -7.80
CA VAL A 116 14.68 -2.77 -7.27
C VAL A 116 13.53 -2.95 -6.30
N PHE A 117 13.32 -1.97 -5.40
CA PHE A 117 12.16 -1.96 -4.49
C PHE A 117 10.84 -2.08 -5.25
N THR A 118 10.64 -1.24 -6.28
CA THR A 118 9.38 -1.21 -7.05
C THR A 118 9.13 -2.52 -7.77
N VAL A 119 10.16 -3.08 -8.41
CA VAL A 119 10.05 -4.37 -9.12
C VAL A 119 9.72 -5.50 -8.15
N ALA A 120 10.32 -5.53 -6.95
CA ALA A 120 10.01 -6.49 -5.90
C ALA A 120 8.56 -6.36 -5.39
N VAL A 121 8.09 -5.14 -5.12
CA VAL A 121 6.70 -4.87 -4.71
C VAL A 121 5.71 -5.30 -5.77
N VAL A 122 5.91 -4.91 -7.03
CA VAL A 122 4.99 -5.23 -8.15
C VAL A 122 4.90 -6.74 -8.34
N THR A 123 6.01 -7.45 -8.18
CA THR A 123 6.04 -8.91 -8.26
C THR A 123 5.28 -9.54 -7.10
N GLY A 124 5.53 -9.06 -5.87
CA GLY A 124 4.77 -9.46 -4.69
C GLY A 124 3.27 -9.26 -4.90
N GLN A 125 2.85 -8.08 -5.36
CA GLN A 125 1.45 -7.76 -5.65
C GLN A 125 0.86 -8.68 -6.72
N THR A 126 1.62 -9.00 -7.76
CA THR A 126 1.17 -9.87 -8.86
C THR A 126 0.95 -11.30 -8.35
N VAL A 127 1.92 -11.86 -7.62
CA VAL A 127 1.84 -13.20 -7.04
C VAL A 127 0.74 -13.26 -5.97
N GLY A 128 0.71 -12.31 -5.05
CA GLY A 128 -0.31 -12.20 -4.01
C GLY A 128 -1.70 -12.05 -4.60
N GLY A 129 -1.85 -11.22 -5.64
CA GLY A 129 -3.11 -11.03 -6.34
C GLY A 129 -3.71 -12.33 -6.89
N LEU A 130 -2.88 -13.26 -7.40
CA LEU A 130 -3.36 -14.59 -7.82
C LEU A 130 -3.90 -15.39 -6.64
N LEU A 131 -3.20 -15.38 -5.51
CA LEU A 131 -3.62 -16.11 -4.32
C LEU A 131 -4.91 -15.53 -3.73
N TRP A 132 -4.96 -14.23 -3.49
CA TRP A 132 -6.09 -13.56 -2.86
C TRP A 132 -7.35 -13.59 -3.73
N ASP A 133 -7.21 -13.50 -5.06
CA ASP A 133 -8.31 -13.69 -5.99
C ASP A 133 -8.84 -15.14 -5.97
N ARG A 134 -7.95 -16.13 -5.86
CA ARG A 134 -8.35 -17.55 -5.77
C ARG A 134 -9.07 -17.86 -4.45
N ILE A 135 -8.62 -17.25 -3.34
CA ILE A 135 -9.28 -17.34 -2.04
C ILE A 135 -10.65 -16.66 -2.08
N GLY A 136 -10.77 -15.58 -2.85
CA GLY A 136 -11.99 -14.78 -3.00
C GLY A 136 -12.12 -13.71 -1.93
N LEU A 137 -10.99 -13.13 -1.50
CA LEU A 137 -10.93 -12.14 -0.43
C LEU A 137 -11.65 -10.83 -0.81
N GLY A 138 -11.59 -10.47 -2.10
CA GLY A 138 -12.20 -9.25 -2.63
C GLY A 138 -13.73 -9.30 -2.79
N PRO A 139 -14.36 -8.17 -3.15
CA PRO A 139 -15.81 -8.07 -3.30
C PRO A 139 -16.38 -8.97 -4.43
N GLY A 140 -15.58 -9.20 -5.48
CA GLY A 140 -15.98 -10.05 -6.62
C GLY A 140 -15.93 -11.57 -6.34
N GLY A 141 -15.63 -11.99 -5.11
CA GLY A 141 -15.51 -13.40 -4.75
C GLY A 141 -14.34 -14.12 -5.44
N ARG A 142 -14.43 -15.46 -5.51
CA ARG A 142 -13.37 -16.31 -6.06
C ARG A 142 -13.27 -16.17 -7.57
N LYS A 143 -12.06 -15.89 -8.07
CA LYS A 143 -11.77 -15.88 -9.51
C LYS A 143 -10.97 -17.11 -9.92
N ARG A 144 -11.23 -17.64 -11.11
CA ARG A 144 -10.45 -18.73 -11.70
C ARG A 144 -9.08 -18.20 -12.16
N LEU A 145 -8.04 -19.00 -11.94
CA LEU A 145 -6.73 -18.70 -12.50
C LEU A 145 -6.76 -18.96 -14.01
N ASN A 146 -6.28 -17.99 -14.78
CA ASN A 146 -6.07 -18.12 -16.22
C ASN A 146 -4.56 -18.23 -16.48
N THR A 147 -4.16 -19.10 -17.40
CA THR A 147 -2.80 -19.28 -17.88
C THR A 147 -2.09 -17.95 -18.17
N PHE A 148 -2.76 -16.98 -18.80
CA PHE A 148 -2.14 -15.67 -19.08
C PHE A 148 -1.78 -14.88 -17.81
N ARG A 149 -2.60 -14.98 -16.75
CA ARG A 149 -2.31 -14.34 -15.45
C ARG A 149 -1.14 -15.01 -14.74
N VAL A 150 -1.04 -16.34 -14.87
CA VAL A 150 0.09 -17.12 -14.34
C VAL A 150 1.37 -16.77 -15.09
N ALA A 151 1.31 -16.71 -16.43
CA ALA A 151 2.45 -16.29 -17.26
C ALA A 151 2.93 -14.87 -16.92
N GLY A 152 2.00 -13.92 -16.71
CA GLY A 152 2.33 -12.58 -16.25
C GLY A 152 3.04 -12.58 -14.90
N ALA A 153 2.57 -13.37 -13.93
CA ALA A 153 3.25 -13.51 -12.64
C ALA A 153 4.66 -14.10 -12.78
N ILE A 154 4.84 -15.14 -13.60
CA ILE A 154 6.16 -15.70 -13.90
C ILE A 154 7.08 -14.63 -14.49
N ALA A 155 6.59 -13.83 -15.45
CA ALA A 155 7.37 -12.75 -16.04
C ALA A 155 7.82 -11.71 -14.99
N THR A 156 6.96 -11.34 -14.03
CA THR A 156 7.35 -10.42 -12.94
C THR A 156 8.41 -11.02 -12.02
N VAL A 157 8.32 -12.33 -11.71
CA VAL A 157 9.33 -13.03 -10.92
C VAL A 157 10.68 -13.03 -11.64
N LEU A 158 10.69 -13.33 -12.94
CA LEU A 158 11.91 -13.25 -13.75
C LEU A 158 12.48 -11.83 -13.77
N ALA A 159 11.64 -10.79 -13.84
CA ALA A 159 12.10 -9.41 -13.79
C ALA A 159 12.80 -9.06 -12.47
N VAL A 160 12.29 -9.54 -11.32
CA VAL A 160 12.98 -9.36 -10.01
C VAL A 160 14.31 -10.09 -9.99
N LEU A 161 14.35 -11.35 -10.45
CA LEU A 161 15.59 -12.13 -10.48
C LEU A 161 16.65 -11.44 -11.34
N LEU A 162 16.27 -10.89 -12.48
CA LEU A 162 17.17 -10.11 -13.33
C LEU A 162 17.63 -8.83 -12.63
N ALA A 163 16.70 -8.08 -12.02
CA ALA A 163 17.00 -6.82 -11.34
C ALA A 163 17.96 -6.98 -10.15
N VAL A 164 17.94 -8.13 -9.48
CA VAL A 164 18.75 -8.44 -8.29
C VAL A 164 20.03 -9.22 -8.63
N SER A 165 20.13 -9.78 -9.84
CA SER A 165 21.28 -10.60 -10.25
C SER A 165 22.65 -9.92 -10.13
N PRO A 166 22.83 -8.61 -10.45
CA PRO A 166 24.12 -7.94 -10.29
C PRO A 166 24.60 -7.84 -8.84
N GLN A 167 23.67 -7.75 -7.88
CA GLN A 167 23.98 -7.60 -6.45
C GLN A 167 24.32 -8.95 -5.79
N LEU A 168 23.79 -10.05 -6.34
CA LEU A 168 24.08 -11.41 -5.87
C LEU A 168 25.43 -11.93 -6.35
N SER A 169 25.90 -11.49 -7.52
CA SER A 169 27.19 -11.93 -8.07
C SER A 169 28.40 -11.21 -7.47
N GLY A 170 28.20 -10.03 -6.88
CA GLY A 170 29.28 -9.15 -6.42
C GLY A 170 29.43 -8.97 -4.90
N SER A 171 28.61 -9.61 -4.05
CA SER A 171 28.63 -9.37 -2.60
C SER A 171 29.04 -10.59 -1.78
N GLU A 172 29.97 -10.41 -0.83
CA GLU A 172 30.28 -11.40 0.22
C GLU A 172 29.08 -11.65 1.17
N ARG A 173 28.00 -10.86 1.04
CA ARG A 173 26.78 -10.84 1.87
C ARG A 173 25.49 -11.01 1.06
N GLY A 174 25.50 -11.93 0.08
CA GLY A 174 24.33 -12.17 -0.78
C GLY A 174 23.04 -12.50 -0.02
N TRP A 175 23.13 -13.14 1.16
CA TRP A 175 21.96 -13.50 1.97
C TRP A 175 21.28 -12.29 2.65
N GLU A 176 22.05 -11.30 3.11
CA GLU A 176 21.51 -10.05 3.68
C GLU A 176 20.74 -9.26 2.60
N TRP A 177 21.30 -9.21 1.39
CA TRP A 177 20.64 -8.59 0.24
C TRP A 177 19.34 -9.30 -0.15
N LEU A 178 19.31 -10.64 -0.13
CA LEU A 178 18.08 -11.40 -0.35
C LEU A 178 17.00 -11.05 0.68
N LEU A 179 17.36 -10.94 1.96
CA LEU A 179 16.43 -10.52 3.01
C LEU A 179 15.86 -9.12 2.74
N LEU A 180 16.68 -8.18 2.30
CA LEU A 180 16.25 -6.82 1.98
C LEU A 180 15.23 -6.77 0.82
N VAL A 181 15.36 -7.67 -0.16
CA VAL A 181 14.42 -7.81 -1.30
C VAL A 181 13.16 -8.58 -0.92
N ILE A 182 13.26 -9.55 -0.01
CA ILE A 182 12.10 -10.29 0.49
C ILE A 182 11.11 -9.35 1.19
N LEU A 183 11.59 -8.35 1.94
CA LEU A 183 10.73 -7.36 2.63
C LEU A 183 9.74 -6.62 1.70
N PRO A 184 10.16 -5.93 0.62
CA PRO A 184 9.24 -5.30 -0.32
C PRO A 184 8.40 -6.32 -1.08
N PHE A 185 8.94 -7.50 -1.40
CA PHE A 185 8.15 -8.56 -2.02
C PHE A 185 6.99 -9.02 -1.13
N SER A 186 7.24 -9.35 0.14
CA SER A 186 6.21 -9.73 1.10
C SER A 186 5.26 -8.57 1.38
N GLY A 187 5.77 -7.34 1.46
CA GLY A 187 4.96 -6.13 1.55
C GLY A 187 3.98 -6.00 0.39
N GLY A 188 4.45 -6.16 -0.84
CA GLY A 188 3.60 -6.14 -2.04
C GLY A 188 2.58 -7.28 -2.05
N PHE A 189 3.01 -8.49 -1.68
CA PHE A 189 2.15 -9.68 -1.60
C PHE A 189 1.00 -9.50 -0.62
N LEU A 190 1.28 -9.02 0.58
CA LEU A 190 0.25 -8.75 1.59
C LEU A 190 -0.62 -7.55 1.18
N ASN A 191 -0.03 -6.51 0.60
CA ASN A 191 -0.75 -5.31 0.15
C ASN A 191 -1.81 -5.63 -0.92
N ALA A 192 -1.59 -6.65 -1.77
CA ALA A 192 -2.65 -7.14 -2.67
C ALA A 192 -3.87 -7.67 -1.91
N GLY A 193 -3.67 -8.33 -0.77
CA GLY A 193 -4.74 -8.82 0.10
C GLY A 193 -5.45 -7.68 0.84
N GLN A 194 -4.68 -6.69 1.32
CA GLN A 194 -5.23 -5.46 1.90
C GLN A 194 -6.13 -4.72 0.90
N GLN A 195 -5.69 -4.55 -0.36
CA GLN A 195 -6.51 -3.92 -1.41
C GLN A 195 -7.82 -4.68 -1.66
N ALA A 196 -7.77 -6.01 -1.65
CA ALA A 196 -8.97 -6.83 -1.77
C ALA A 196 -9.96 -6.62 -0.61
N LEU A 197 -9.46 -6.55 0.63
CA LEU A 197 -10.26 -6.24 1.82
C LEU A 197 -10.84 -4.83 1.77
N ASN A 198 -10.03 -3.85 1.38
CA ASN A 198 -10.45 -2.46 1.23
C ASN A 198 -11.59 -2.33 0.23
N GLY A 199 -11.47 -2.98 -0.94
CA GLY A 199 -12.56 -3.02 -1.92
C GLY A 199 -13.85 -3.62 -1.37
N ARG A 200 -13.74 -4.65 -0.52
CA ARG A 200 -14.91 -5.28 0.13
C ARG A 200 -15.55 -4.36 1.16
N GLN A 201 -14.73 -3.67 1.96
CA GLN A 201 -15.19 -2.68 2.94
C GLN A 201 -15.85 -1.49 2.25
N SER A 202 -15.22 -0.90 1.24
CA SER A 202 -15.78 0.22 0.48
C SER A 202 -17.10 -0.12 -0.18
N ALA A 203 -17.23 -1.33 -0.75
CA ALA A 203 -18.48 -1.80 -1.34
C ALA A 203 -19.60 -1.86 -0.28
N ALA A 204 -19.29 -2.33 0.94
CA ALA A 204 -20.26 -2.38 2.03
C ALA A 204 -20.60 -1.00 2.61
N TYR A 205 -19.63 -0.08 2.65
CA TYR A 205 -19.81 1.27 3.18
C TYR A 205 -20.38 2.27 2.16
N GLY A 206 -20.31 1.95 0.87
CA GLY A 206 -20.61 2.89 -0.24
C GLY A 206 -19.58 4.03 -0.36
N SER A 207 -18.40 3.87 0.25
CA SER A 207 -17.34 4.89 0.28
C SER A 207 -16.00 4.29 0.73
N PRO A 208 -14.86 4.73 0.17
CA PRO A 208 -13.55 4.29 0.62
C PRO A 208 -13.08 4.98 1.92
N ILE A 209 -13.78 6.03 2.38
CA ILE A 209 -13.36 6.84 3.53
C ILE A 209 -13.21 6.01 4.82
N PRO A 210 -14.21 5.21 5.25
CA PRO A 210 -14.08 4.47 6.51
C PRO A 210 -12.99 3.40 6.42
N ALA A 211 -12.91 2.67 5.30
CA ALA A 211 -11.87 1.66 5.09
C ALA A 211 -10.47 2.28 5.15
N THR A 212 -10.28 3.45 4.53
CA THR A 212 -9.01 4.19 4.58
C THR A 212 -8.67 4.62 6.00
N LEU A 213 -9.62 5.21 6.73
CA LEU A 213 -9.42 5.60 8.13
C LEU A 213 -9.01 4.40 8.99
N PHE A 214 -9.71 3.27 8.90
CA PHE A 214 -9.37 2.08 9.69
C PHE A 214 -8.00 1.52 9.34
N ASN A 215 -7.57 1.60 8.07
CA ASN A 215 -6.21 1.23 7.70
C ASN A 215 -5.18 2.10 8.43
N PHE A 216 -5.37 3.42 8.42
CA PHE A 216 -4.47 4.34 9.12
C PHE A 216 -4.49 4.17 10.63
N VAL A 217 -5.66 3.90 11.24
CA VAL A 217 -5.75 3.61 12.68
C VAL A 217 -4.94 2.36 13.04
N ALA A 218 -5.18 1.24 12.37
CA ALA A 218 -4.51 -0.02 12.68
C ALA A 218 -3.01 0.04 12.37
N GLY A 219 -2.63 0.61 11.22
CA GLY A 219 -1.22 0.79 10.85
C GLY A 219 -0.47 1.71 11.81
N THR A 220 -1.06 2.84 12.19
CA THR A 220 -0.45 3.77 13.18
C THR A 220 -0.28 3.07 14.53
N ALA A 221 -1.27 2.32 15.01
CA ALA A 221 -1.18 1.62 16.28
C ALA A 221 -0.02 0.61 16.31
N VAL A 222 0.12 -0.21 15.27
CA VAL A 222 1.23 -1.17 15.17
C VAL A 222 2.58 -0.46 15.06
N LEU A 223 2.70 0.55 14.21
CA LEU A 223 3.96 1.27 14.03
C LEU A 223 4.39 2.00 15.29
N LEU A 224 3.45 2.65 16.00
CA LEU A 224 3.75 3.29 17.28
C LEU A 224 4.17 2.26 18.34
N ALA A 225 3.50 1.11 18.42
CA ALA A 225 3.89 0.07 19.37
C ALA A 225 5.31 -0.45 19.09
N VAL A 226 5.65 -0.70 17.83
CA VAL A 226 6.99 -1.15 17.42
C VAL A 226 8.04 -0.06 17.67
N TRP A 227 7.74 1.19 17.31
CA TRP A 227 8.66 2.31 17.53
C TRP A 227 8.91 2.56 19.02
N LEU A 228 7.86 2.55 19.86
CA LEU A 228 8.00 2.69 21.30
C LEU A 228 8.85 1.55 21.89
N GLY A 229 8.60 0.31 21.47
CA GLY A 229 9.43 -0.83 21.86
C GLY A 229 10.91 -0.65 21.49
N LYS A 230 11.18 -0.17 20.26
CA LYS A 230 12.54 0.18 19.81
C LYS A 230 13.14 1.27 20.69
N VAL A 231 12.42 2.35 20.98
CA VAL A 231 12.91 3.47 21.79
C VAL A 231 13.24 3.04 23.22
N LEU A 232 12.42 2.15 23.80
CA LEU A 232 12.67 1.61 25.14
C LEU A 232 13.93 0.74 25.22
N ILE A 233 14.31 0.07 24.12
CA ILE A 233 15.47 -0.84 24.08
C ILE A 233 16.74 -0.12 23.60
N GLN A 234 16.62 0.75 22.60
CA GLN A 234 17.75 1.33 21.86
C GLN A 234 17.91 2.85 22.07
N GLY A 235 16.95 3.49 22.74
CA GLY A 235 16.92 4.94 22.94
C GLY A 235 16.24 5.72 21.81
N PRO A 236 16.13 7.06 21.98
CA PRO A 236 15.49 7.94 21.02
C PRO A 236 16.21 7.96 19.65
N PRO A 237 15.53 8.40 18.59
CA PRO A 237 16.16 8.57 17.28
C PRO A 237 17.36 9.53 17.37
N PRO A 238 18.47 9.24 16.66
CA PRO A 238 19.68 10.06 16.71
C PRO A 238 19.57 11.34 15.85
N GLY A 239 18.67 11.36 14.86
CA GLY A 239 18.48 12.49 13.96
C GLY A 239 17.34 13.42 14.41
N GLU A 240 17.27 14.57 13.74
CA GLU A 240 16.24 15.59 13.97
C GLU A 240 15.06 15.45 13.01
N LEU A 241 13.92 16.03 13.38
CA LEU A 241 12.78 16.14 12.48
C LEU A 241 13.05 17.25 11.45
N PRO A 242 13.01 16.94 10.14
CA PRO A 242 13.25 17.95 9.12
C PRO A 242 12.14 19.01 9.12
N SER A 243 12.52 20.28 8.92
CA SER A 243 11.59 21.41 8.92
C SER A 243 10.74 21.51 7.65
N GLU A 244 11.20 20.89 6.56
CA GLU A 244 10.61 21.01 5.25
C GLU A 244 9.32 20.20 5.15
N TRP A 245 8.21 20.88 4.86
CA TRP A 245 6.86 20.31 4.89
C TRP A 245 6.67 19.09 3.97
N TRP A 246 7.42 18.98 2.88
CA TRP A 246 7.24 17.91 1.89
C TRP A 246 7.66 16.54 2.41
N PHE A 247 8.50 16.47 3.45
CA PHE A 247 8.83 15.21 4.14
C PHE A 247 7.61 14.51 4.75
N TYR A 248 6.56 15.28 5.03
CA TYR A 248 5.35 14.81 5.68
C TYR A 248 4.24 14.42 4.69
N LEU A 249 4.54 14.43 3.38
CA LEU A 249 3.57 14.05 2.33
C LEU A 249 3.35 12.54 2.19
N GLY A 250 4.19 11.70 2.81
CA GLY A 250 4.05 10.25 2.75
C GLY A 250 2.65 9.77 3.17
N GLY A 251 2.13 10.32 4.28
CA GLY A 251 0.79 10.02 4.79
C GLY A 251 -0.34 10.42 3.85
N PRO A 252 -0.41 11.70 3.43
CA PRO A 252 -1.37 12.16 2.43
C PRO A 252 -1.36 11.35 1.13
N MET A 253 -0.18 11.01 0.60
CA MET A 253 -0.06 10.15 -0.59
C MET A 253 -0.61 8.74 -0.33
N GLY A 254 -0.33 8.17 0.84
CA GLY A 254 -0.89 6.88 1.25
C GLY A 254 -2.43 6.90 1.36
N CYS A 255 -3.02 8.03 1.77
CA CYS A 255 -4.48 8.21 1.82
C CYS A 255 -5.09 8.14 0.42
N VAL A 256 -4.45 8.79 -0.55
CA VAL A 256 -4.87 8.74 -1.96
C VAL A 256 -4.72 7.32 -2.51
N PHE A 257 -3.59 6.66 -2.25
CA PHE A 257 -3.35 5.30 -2.70
C PHE A 257 -4.39 4.30 -2.17
N ILE A 258 -4.64 4.30 -0.87
CA ILE A 258 -5.64 3.41 -0.26
C ILE A 258 -7.04 3.76 -0.76
N GLY A 259 -7.38 5.05 -0.87
CA GLY A 259 -8.69 5.49 -1.33
C GLY A 259 -9.00 5.15 -2.79
N LEU A 260 -8.00 5.19 -3.68
CA LEU A 260 -8.14 4.83 -5.10
C LEU A 260 -8.14 3.32 -5.33
N GLY A 261 -7.45 2.55 -4.48
CA GLY A 261 -7.40 1.09 -4.57
C GLY A 261 -8.60 0.37 -3.97
N ALA A 262 -9.56 1.12 -3.42
CA ALA A 262 -10.69 0.61 -2.66
C ALA A 262 -12.04 0.83 -3.35
#